data_AF-A0A4R6PKW3-F1
#
_entry.id   AF-A0A4R6PKW3-F1
#
_cell.length_a   1.000
_cell.length_b   1.000
_cell.length_c   1.000
_cell.angle_alpha   90.00
_cell.angle_beta   90.00
_cell.angle_gamma   90.00
#
_symmetry.space_group_name_H-M   'P 1'
#
loop_
_entity.id
_entity.type
_entity.pdbx_description
1 polymer ?
#
loop_
_entity_poly.entity_id
_entity_poly.type
_entity_poly.pdbx_seq_one_letter_code
_entity_poly.pdbx_strand_id
1 'polypeptide(L)' 'MGKTHNPEDFDSLFADVTTKLFDRYPDDTVVYPGHGDDTTLGAERPQLPDWRARGW' A
#
# COMPACT_ATOMS: atom_id res chain seq x y z
N MET A 1 2.00 -14.63 -5.07
CA MET A 1 1.23 -13.38 -5.17
C MET A 1 -0.21 -13.78 -5.46
N GLY A 2 -1.09 -13.72 -4.45
CA GLY A 2 -2.49 -14.13 -4.57
C GLY A 2 -3.23 -13.19 -5.50
N LYS A 3 -3.90 -13.74 -6.52
CA LYS A 3 -4.75 -12.99 -7.43
C LYS A 3 -5.99 -12.54 -6.69
N THR A 4 -6.05 -11.27 -6.36
CA THR A 4 -7.28 -10.63 -5.88
C THR A 4 -8.21 -10.46 -7.08
N HIS A 5 -9.26 -11.27 -7.15
CA HIS A 5 -10.11 -11.38 -8.35
C HIS A 5 -11.39 -10.54 -8.27
N ASN A 6 -11.64 -9.82 -7.17
CA ASN A 6 -12.81 -8.96 -6.99
C ASN A 6 -12.46 -7.55 -6.47
N PRO A 7 -13.18 -6.50 -6.89
CA PRO A 7 -12.96 -5.12 -6.45
C PRO A 7 -13.16 -4.93 -4.93
N GLU A 8 -14.03 -5.73 -4.30
CA GLU A 8 -14.26 -5.69 -2.85
C GLU A 8 -13.03 -6.13 -2.04
N ASP A 9 -12.25 -7.06 -2.58
CA ASP A 9 -11.01 -7.50 -1.94
C ASP A 9 -9.91 -6.44 -2.08
N PHE A 10 -9.87 -5.70 -3.20
CA PHE A 10 -8.97 -4.55 -3.36
C PHE A 10 -9.29 -3.48 -2.32
N ASP A 11 -10.56 -3.08 -2.19
CA ASP A 11 -10.96 -2.07 -1.21
C ASP A 11 -10.60 -2.50 0.22
N SER A 12 -10.79 -3.78 0.55
CA SER A 12 -10.44 -4.34 1.86
C SER A 12 -8.93 -4.31 2.10
N LEU A 13 -8.12 -4.75 1.12
CA LEU A 13 -6.66 -4.71 1.21
C LEU A 13 -6.12 -3.28 1.28
N PHE A 14 -6.67 -2.38 0.47
CA PHE A 14 -6.28 -0.98 0.44
C PHE A 14 -6.59 -0.28 1.78
N ALA A 15 -7.78 -0.53 2.34
CA ALA A 15 -8.16 -0.03 3.65
C ALA A 15 -7.25 -0.58 4.76
N ASP A 16 -6.96 -1.87 4.74
CA ASP A 16 -6.07 -2.51 5.70
C ASP A 16 -4.65 -1.96 5.63
N VAL A 17 -4.08 -1.84 4.42
CA VAL A 17 -2.74 -1.28 4.23
C VAL A 17 -2.69 0.16 4.72
N THR A 18 -3.67 0.99 4.37
CA THR A 18 -3.70 2.39 4.81
C THR A 18 -3.78 2.51 6.32
N THR A 19 -4.74 1.82 6.95
CA THR A 19 -5.00 1.96 8.39
C THR A 19 -3.95 1.28 9.28
N LYS A 20 -3.40 0.14 8.83
CA LYS A 20 -2.45 -0.64 9.64
C LYS A 20 -1.00 -0.20 9.42
N LEU A 21 -0.67 0.32 8.24
CA LEU A 21 0.69 0.76 7.91
C LEU A 21 0.78 2.29 7.88
N PHE A 22 0.10 2.94 6.92
CA PHE A 22 0.28 4.37 6.66
C PHE A 22 -0.26 5.29 7.77
N ASP A 23 -1.33 4.93 8.46
CA ASP A 23 -1.87 5.73 9.57
C ASP A 23 -1.13 5.50 10.90
N ARG A 24 -0.42 4.36 11.02
CA ARG A 24 0.22 3.94 12.27
C ARG A 24 1.70 4.31 12.36
N TYR A 25 2.40 4.27 11.24
CA TYR A 25 3.85 4.42 11.20
C TYR A 25 4.27 5.74 10.54
N PRO A 26 5.36 6.37 11.01
CA PRO A 26 5.86 7.61 10.44
C PRO A 26 6.46 7.41 9.04
N ASP A 27 6.57 8.50 8.28
CA ASP A 27 7.04 8.50 6.89
C ASP A 27 8.50 8.02 6.71
N ASP A 28 9.32 8.09 7.76
CA ASP A 28 10.70 7.57 7.77
C ASP A 28 10.77 6.03 7.87
N THR A 29 9.63 5.36 8.05
CA THR A 29 9.58 3.90 8.19
C THR A 29 9.98 3.23 6.87
N VAL A 30 11.04 2.43 6.93
CA VAL A 30 11.54 1.66 5.78
C VAL A 30 10.67 0.44 5.52
N VAL A 31 10.26 0.27 4.27
CA VAL A 31 9.56 -0.88 3.73
C VAL A 31 10.55 -1.70 2.92
N TYR A 32 10.66 -2.99 3.26
CA TYR A 32 11.51 -3.95 2.54
C TYR A 32 10.63 -4.89 1.70
N PRO A 33 10.36 -4.55 0.43
CA PRO A 33 9.56 -5.40 -0.43
C PRO A 33 10.30 -6.70 -0.78
N GLY A 34 9.54 -7.77 -1.03
CA GLY A 34 10.13 -9.05 -1.45
C GLY A 34 10.80 -9.03 -2.83
N HIS A 35 10.63 -7.96 -3.60
CA HIS A 35 11.27 -7.71 -4.90
C HIS A 35 11.36 -6.20 -5.14
N GLY A 36 12.51 -5.72 -5.65
CA GLY A 36 12.78 -4.29 -5.87
C GLY A 36 13.69 -3.70 -4.79
N ASP A 37 13.92 -2.39 -4.88
CA ASP A 37 14.71 -1.63 -3.92
C ASP A 37 13.91 -1.36 -2.63
N ASP A 38 14.63 -1.16 -1.52
CA ASP A 38 14.03 -0.63 -0.29
C ASP A 38 13.41 0.76 -0.53
N THR A 39 12.31 1.03 0.18
CA THR A 39 11.58 2.29 0.10
C THR A 39 11.14 2.72 1.49
N THR A 40 10.49 3.87 1.62
CA THR A 40 9.88 4.32 2.86
C THR A 40 8.39 4.59 2.68
N LEU A 41 7.63 4.52 3.76
CA LEU A 41 6.21 4.88 3.74
C LEU A 41 6.01 6.31 3.22
N GLY A 42 6.93 7.23 3.53
CA GLY A 42 6.89 8.62 3.04
C GLY A 42 7.07 8.72 1.52
N ALA A 43 7.91 7.88 0.92
CA ALA A 43 8.11 7.85 -0.53
C ALA A 43 6.90 7.25 -1.27
N GLU A 44 6.16 6.34 -0.62
CA GLU A 44 4.99 5.68 -1.20
C GLU A 44 3.66 6.41 -0.94
N ARG A 45 3.53 7.16 0.16
CA ARG A 45 2.28 7.83 0.57
C ARG A 45 1.64 8.71 -0.52
N PRO A 46 2.39 9.50 -1.32
CA PRO A 46 1.81 10.31 -2.40
C PRO A 46 1.16 9.49 -3.51
N GLN A 47 1.47 8.19 -3.62
CA GLN A 47 0.99 7.30 -4.67
C GLN A 47 -0.36 6.63 -4.31
N LEU A 48 -0.76 6.66 -3.03
CA LEU A 48 -2.03 6.08 -2.56
C LEU A 48 -3.28 6.52 -3.35
N PRO A 49 -3.45 7.81 -3.71
CA PRO A 49 -4.61 8.25 -4.49
C PRO A 49 -4.65 7.61 -5.89
N ASP A 50 -3.49 7.51 -6.55
CA ASP A 50 -3.38 6.91 -7.88
C ASP A 50 -3.64 5.41 -7.82
N TRP A 51 -3.13 4.71 -6.79
CA TRP A 51 -3.40 3.28 -6.61
C TRP A 51 -4.89 3.02 -6.39
N ARG A 52 -5.55 3.85 -5.57
CA ARG A 52 -7.00 3.76 -5.33
C ARG A 52 -7.81 4.00 -6.61
N ALA A 53 -7.41 4.98 -7.42
CA ALA A 53 -8.08 5.27 -8.69
C ALA A 53 -7.91 4.15 -9.73
N ARG A 54 -6.83 3.38 -9.65
CA ARG A 54 -6.52 2.29 -10.59
C ARG A 54 -7.13 0.94 -10.21
N GLY A 55 -7.47 0.73 -8.93
CA GLY A 55 -8.18 -0.48 -8.48
C GLY A 55 -7.40 -1.78 -8.69
N TRP A 56 -6.11 -1.77 -8.37
CA TRP A 56 -5.12 -2.80 -8.75
C TRP A 56 -5.39 -4.21 -8.20
#